data_AF-A0A9P6TC75-F1
#
_entry.id   AF-A0A9P6TC75-F1
#
_cell.length_a   1.000
_cell.length_b   1.000
_cell.length_c   1.000
_cell.angle_alpha   90.00
_cell.angle_beta   90.00
_cell.angle_gamma   90.00
#
_symmetry.space_group_name_H-M   'P 1'
#
loop_
_entity.id
_entity.type
_entity.pdbx_description
1 polymer ?
#
loop_
_entity_poly.entity_id
_entity_poly.type
_entity_poly.pdbx_seq_one_letter_code
_entity_poly.pdbx_strand_id
1 'polypeptide(L)'
;MPVARLSAILDALQDISSLSFSSFLIIHLSAPVSAFVWAGESTASSVQLLGRVWYQDSRIRELIFVWGSLGVHVLVGVVKRITRVDRVRRIRDELERSAKQSEQDVEGSLDNRKGRATPRPTLRQALRAYTPRTWHAWSAYLTIPFLMDHVFSHRLRPSTPISYLFVSHHLRSHLILSKIKYGALVSFATFHALVGLDRLWIKYGPAHRRKRRTLQESERSWTIRLGWLGVVSAVGLGMRRISQEPVPNWLAKRYDVILR
;
A
#
# COMPACT_ATOMS: atom_id res chain seq x y z
N MET A 1 -7.90 27.87 -13.88
CA MET A 1 -6.47 27.54 -13.67
C MET A 1 -6.08 26.82 -12.35
N PRO A 2 -6.82 26.85 -11.22
CA PRO A 2 -6.32 26.24 -9.96
C PRO A 2 -6.29 24.70 -9.93
N VAL A 3 -7.16 24.03 -10.69
CA VAL A 3 -7.32 22.56 -10.64
C VAL A 3 -6.10 21.81 -11.22
N ALA A 4 -5.50 22.33 -12.29
CA ALA A 4 -4.34 21.70 -12.92
C ALA A 4 -3.10 21.75 -12.02
N ARG A 5 -2.85 22.90 -11.37
CA ARG A 5 -1.75 23.07 -10.41
C ARG A 5 -1.93 22.17 -9.19
N LEU A 6 -3.14 22.10 -8.62
CA LEU A 6 -3.44 21.20 -7.50
C LEU A 6 -3.19 19.74 -7.87
N SER A 7 -3.64 19.28 -9.05
CA SER A 7 -3.39 17.91 -9.51
C SER A 7 -1.90 17.62 -9.63
N ALA A 8 -1.11 18.55 -10.18
CA ALA A 8 0.33 18.40 -10.31
C ALA A 8 1.03 18.31 -8.95
N ILE A 9 0.63 19.14 -7.98
CA ILE A 9 1.15 19.09 -6.61
C ILE A 9 0.81 17.75 -5.94
N LEU A 10 -0.44 17.29 -6.03
CA LEU A 10 -0.85 16.01 -5.48
C LEU A 10 -0.10 14.84 -6.14
N ASP A 11 0.15 14.90 -7.45
CA ASP A 11 0.95 13.88 -8.14
C ASP A 11 2.40 13.88 -7.65
N ALA A 12 3.03 15.06 -7.52
CA ALA A 12 4.39 15.16 -7.01
C ALA A 12 4.51 14.65 -5.56
N LEU A 13 3.57 15.03 -4.68
CA LEU A 13 3.56 14.57 -3.30
C LEU A 13 3.34 13.05 -3.20
N GLN A 14 2.43 12.49 -4.01
CA GLN A 14 2.22 11.04 -4.06
C GLN A 14 3.51 10.31 -4.47
N ASP A 15 4.19 10.82 -5.51
CA ASP A 15 5.38 10.19 -6.07
C ASP A 15 6.56 10.28 -5.09
N ILE A 16 6.85 11.46 -4.55
CA ILE A 16 7.95 11.68 -3.59
C ILE A 16 7.74 10.85 -2.32
N SER A 17 6.52 10.89 -1.75
CA SER A 17 6.20 10.10 -0.56
C SER A 17 6.30 8.60 -0.81
N SER A 18 5.89 8.13 -1.99
CA SER A 18 6.01 6.71 -2.35
C SER A 18 7.45 6.25 -2.54
N LEU A 19 8.32 7.08 -3.12
CA LEU A 19 9.76 6.78 -3.24
C LEU A 19 10.44 6.75 -1.88
N SER A 20 10.13 7.74 -1.02
CA SER A 20 10.66 7.81 0.34
C SER A 20 10.22 6.60 1.18
N PHE A 21 8.95 6.22 1.13
CA PHE A 21 8.47 5.04 1.86
C PHE A 21 9.02 3.72 1.27
N SER A 22 9.23 3.67 -0.05
CA SER A 22 9.82 2.49 -0.70
C SER A 22 11.28 2.26 -0.27
N SER A 23 12.06 3.32 -0.04
CA SER A 23 13.43 3.16 0.49
C SER A 23 13.43 2.58 1.90
N PHE A 24 12.52 3.06 2.77
CA PHE A 24 12.27 2.45 4.07
C PHE A 24 11.87 0.97 3.93
N LEU A 25 10.93 0.64 3.04
CA LEU A 25 10.47 -0.74 2.84
C LEU A 25 11.60 -1.67 2.41
N ILE A 26 12.46 -1.25 1.48
CA ILE A 26 13.62 -2.03 1.02
C ILE A 26 14.56 -2.35 2.19
N ILE A 27 14.90 -1.33 2.98
CA ILE A 27 15.80 -1.48 4.13
C ILE A 27 15.14 -2.28 5.25
N HIS A 28 13.83 -2.14 5.45
CA HIS A 28 13.09 -2.90 6.45
C HIS A 28 13.01 -4.39 6.09
N LEU A 29 12.80 -4.71 4.80
CA LEU A 29 12.74 -6.09 4.32
C LEU A 29 14.12 -6.74 4.16
N SER A 30 15.21 -5.99 4.14
CA SER A 30 16.55 -6.58 4.03
C SER A 30 16.91 -7.46 5.23
N ALA A 31 16.41 -7.14 6.43
CA ALA A 31 16.67 -7.90 7.64
C ALA A 31 16.01 -9.30 7.67
N PRO A 32 14.71 -9.50 7.37
CA PRO A 32 14.18 -10.85 7.22
C PRO A 32 14.80 -11.59 6.02
N VAL A 33 15.13 -10.89 4.92
CA VAL A 33 15.82 -11.52 3.78
C VAL A 33 17.23 -11.99 4.18
N SER A 34 17.96 -11.23 5.00
CA SER A 34 19.30 -11.63 5.45
C SER A 34 19.26 -12.86 6.35
N ALA A 35 18.20 -13.01 7.15
CA ALA A 35 17.93 -14.22 7.92
C ALA A 35 17.78 -15.47 7.03
N PHE A 36 17.24 -15.30 5.82
CA PHE A 36 17.14 -16.39 4.84
C PHE A 36 18.52 -16.74 4.26
N VAL A 37 19.30 -15.74 3.84
CA VAL A 37 20.57 -15.94 3.11
C VAL A 37 21.70 -16.39 4.03
N TRP A 38 21.84 -15.77 5.21
CA TRP A 38 22.93 -16.02 6.17
C TRP A 38 22.44 -16.69 7.47
N ALA A 39 21.26 -17.30 7.40
CA ALA A 39 20.76 -18.31 8.35
C ALA A 39 20.80 -17.92 9.84
N GLY A 40 20.03 -16.90 10.25
CA GLY A 40 19.74 -16.75 11.68
C GLY A 40 19.15 -15.42 12.12
N GLU A 41 18.71 -15.42 13.38
CA GLU A 41 18.25 -14.23 14.12
C GLU A 41 19.34 -13.16 14.23
N SER A 42 20.59 -13.58 14.48
CA SER A 42 21.70 -12.66 14.74
C SER A 42 22.02 -11.76 13.54
N THR A 43 21.98 -12.32 12.33
CA THR A 43 22.18 -11.58 11.09
C THR A 43 21.00 -10.65 10.80
N ALA A 44 19.77 -11.12 11.02
CA ALA A 44 18.58 -10.27 10.89
C ALA A 44 18.64 -9.07 11.85
N SER A 45 18.99 -9.32 13.11
CA SER A 45 19.16 -8.30 14.16
C SER A 45 20.26 -7.30 13.79
N SER A 46 21.41 -7.77 13.31
CA SER A 46 22.51 -6.89 12.84
C SER A 46 22.07 -5.99 11.67
N VAL A 47 21.39 -6.55 10.67
CA VAL A 47 20.89 -5.78 9.52
C VAL A 47 19.78 -4.82 9.93
N GLN A 48 18.91 -5.21 10.86
CA GLN A 48 17.90 -4.30 11.41
C GLN A 48 18.55 -3.14 12.16
N LEU A 49 19.58 -3.39 12.97
CA LEU A 49 20.33 -2.31 13.64
C LEU A 49 20.91 -1.32 12.63
N LEU A 50 21.50 -1.80 11.53
CA LEU A 50 21.96 -0.93 10.44
C LEU A 50 20.80 -0.13 9.83
N GLY A 51 19.65 -0.76 9.61
CA GLY A 51 18.44 -0.07 9.16
C GLY A 51 18.00 1.03 10.13
N ARG A 52 18.08 0.79 11.44
CA ARG A 52 17.78 1.83 12.46
C ARG A 52 18.72 3.01 12.34
N VAL A 53 20.00 2.79 12.07
CA VAL A 53 20.95 3.90 11.83
C VAL A 53 20.52 4.72 10.61
N TRP A 54 20.00 4.06 9.58
CA TRP A 54 19.54 4.76 8.37
C TRP A 54 18.29 5.63 8.60
N TYR A 55 17.23 5.08 9.20
CA TYR A 55 15.93 5.77 9.28
C TYR A 55 15.43 6.10 10.70
N GLN A 56 16.09 5.66 11.78
CA GLN A 56 15.72 5.94 13.18
C GLN A 56 16.78 6.71 13.99
N ASP A 57 18.00 6.90 13.46
CA ASP A 57 19.10 7.61 14.14
C ASP A 57 18.77 9.08 14.48
N SER A 58 17.71 9.64 13.89
CA SER A 58 17.09 10.85 14.43
C SER A 58 15.57 10.78 14.33
N ARG A 59 14.87 11.36 15.31
CA ARG A 59 13.41 11.51 15.28
C ARG A 59 12.91 12.15 13.98
N ILE A 60 13.72 13.05 13.41
CA ILE A 60 13.43 13.73 12.14
C ILE A 60 13.50 12.73 10.97
N ARG A 61 14.51 11.87 10.89
CA ARG A 61 14.60 10.85 9.83
C ARG A 61 13.44 9.86 9.91
N GLU A 62 13.10 9.43 11.12
CA GLU A 62 11.98 8.52 11.33
C GLU A 62 10.65 9.14 10.92
N LEU A 63 10.46 10.41 11.27
CA LEU A 63 9.31 11.20 10.86
C LEU A 63 9.26 11.37 9.35
N ILE A 64 10.38 11.63 8.66
CA ILE A 64 10.38 11.85 7.21
C ILE A 64 10.15 10.54 6.45
N PHE A 65 10.99 9.53 6.70
CA PHE A 65 11.04 8.32 5.89
C PHE A 65 9.95 7.32 6.19
N VAL A 66 9.38 7.35 7.40
CA VAL A 66 8.38 6.35 7.81
C VAL A 66 7.02 6.96 8.02
N TRP A 67 6.87 7.90 8.96
CA TRP A 67 5.54 8.41 9.33
C TRP A 67 4.99 9.45 8.35
N GLY A 68 5.83 10.40 7.95
CA GLY A 68 5.52 11.49 7.05
C GLY A 68 5.32 11.00 5.63
N SER A 69 6.23 10.17 5.11
CA SER A 69 6.07 9.53 3.81
C SER A 69 4.80 8.67 3.76
N LEU A 70 4.55 7.80 4.74
CA LEU A 70 3.34 6.98 4.79
C LEU A 70 2.07 7.85 4.92
N GLY A 71 2.07 8.82 5.83
CA GLY A 71 0.95 9.71 6.08
C GLY A 71 0.58 10.54 4.85
N VAL A 72 1.57 11.18 4.21
CA VAL A 72 1.36 11.93 2.96
C VAL A 72 0.86 11.00 1.85
N HIS A 73 1.45 9.81 1.70
CA HIS A 73 1.06 8.86 0.66
C HIS A 73 -0.40 8.41 0.79
N VAL A 74 -0.84 8.10 2.02
CA VAL A 74 -2.22 7.71 2.31
C VAL A 74 -3.17 8.90 2.12
N LEU A 75 -2.85 10.06 2.70
CA LEU A 75 -3.69 11.25 2.66
C LEU A 75 -3.91 11.73 1.22
N VAL A 76 -2.83 11.87 0.45
CA VAL A 76 -2.90 12.28 -0.96
C VAL A 76 -3.66 11.23 -1.78
N GLY A 77 -3.48 9.94 -1.51
CA GLY A 77 -4.23 8.86 -2.15
C GLY A 77 -5.74 8.95 -1.90
N VAL A 78 -6.14 9.27 -0.68
CA VAL A 78 -7.56 9.50 -0.29
C VAL A 78 -8.11 10.74 -1.01
N VAL A 79 -7.40 11.87 -0.95
CA VAL A 79 -7.81 13.12 -1.63
C VAL A 79 -7.97 12.92 -3.14
N LYS A 80 -7.01 12.24 -3.78
CA LYS A 80 -7.08 11.93 -5.22
C LYS A 80 -8.26 11.02 -5.56
N ARG A 81 -8.64 10.10 -4.67
CA ARG A 81 -9.80 9.24 -4.88
C ARG A 81 -11.11 10.02 -4.76
N ILE A 82 -11.25 10.84 -3.72
CA ILE A 82 -12.45 11.68 -3.53
C ILE A 82 -12.63 12.61 -4.73
N THR A 83 -11.59 13.37 -5.07
CA THR A 83 -11.64 14.32 -6.20
C THR A 83 -11.92 13.64 -7.55
N ARG A 84 -11.41 12.42 -7.77
CA ARG A 84 -11.73 11.63 -8.98
C ARG A 84 -13.20 11.24 -9.02
N VAL A 85 -13.75 10.76 -7.91
CA VAL A 85 -15.18 10.38 -7.85
C VAL A 85 -16.07 11.60 -8.10
N ASP A 86 -15.75 12.74 -7.49
CA ASP A 86 -16.49 13.98 -7.67
C ASP A 86 -16.43 14.49 -9.10
N ARG A 87 -15.29 14.30 -9.79
CA ARG A 87 -15.16 14.64 -11.21
C ARG A 87 -16.04 13.74 -12.08
N VAL A 88 -16.02 12.43 -11.85
CA VAL A 88 -16.83 11.48 -12.62
C VAL A 88 -18.33 11.74 -12.43
N ARG A 89 -18.74 12.10 -11.22
CA ARG A 89 -20.12 12.51 -10.92
C ARG A 89 -20.53 13.74 -11.72
N ARG A 90 -19.71 14.80 -11.69
CA ARG A 90 -20.00 16.03 -12.45
C ARG A 90 -20.13 15.79 -13.95
N ILE A 91 -19.21 15.03 -14.55
CA ILE A 91 -19.27 14.70 -15.98
C ILE A 91 -20.56 13.92 -16.30
N ARG A 92 -20.96 13.00 -15.43
CA ARG A 92 -22.21 12.25 -15.60
C ARG A 92 -23.43 13.17 -15.51
N ASP A 93 -23.48 14.06 -14.53
CA ASP A 93 -24.57 15.02 -14.36
C ASP A 93 -24.69 15.97 -15.55
N GLU A 94 -23.56 16.41 -16.11
CA GLU A 94 -23.50 17.22 -17.33
C GLU A 94 -24.04 16.46 -18.55
N LEU A 95 -23.61 15.21 -18.76
CA LEU A 95 -24.11 14.36 -19.84
C LEU A 95 -25.62 14.08 -19.70
N GLU A 96 -26.11 13.87 -18.48
CA GLU A 96 -27.54 13.68 -18.22
C GLU A 96 -28.35 14.96 -18.51
N ARG A 97 -27.80 16.15 -18.23
CA ARG A 97 -28.44 17.43 -18.61
C ARG A 97 -28.46 17.62 -20.12
N SER A 98 -27.34 17.37 -20.81
CA SER A 98 -27.26 17.46 -22.26
C SER A 98 -28.21 16.49 -22.97
N ALA A 99 -28.35 15.27 -22.46
CA ALA A 99 -29.31 14.29 -22.98
C ALA A 99 -30.76 14.77 -22.85
N LYS A 100 -31.15 15.30 -21.69
CA LYS A 100 -32.49 15.86 -21.47
C LYS A 100 -32.79 17.05 -22.38
N GLN A 101 -31.81 17.92 -22.60
CA GLN A 101 -31.97 19.05 -23.51
C GLN A 101 -32.17 18.58 -24.95
N SER A 102 -31.38 17.60 -25.41
CA SER A 102 -31.55 17.02 -26.76
C SER A 102 -32.89 16.28 -26.93
N GLU A 103 -33.41 15.66 -25.87
CA GLU A 103 -34.75 15.06 -25.91
C GLU A 103 -35.83 16.14 -26.04
N GLN A 104 -35.75 17.23 -25.27
CA GLN A 104 -36.70 18.35 -25.37
C GLN A 104 -36.69 19.04 -26.74
N ASP A 105 -35.51 19.24 -27.33
CA ASP A 105 -35.37 19.84 -28.65
C ASP A 105 -36.00 18.95 -29.76
N VAL A 106 -35.99 17.62 -29.57
CA VAL A 106 -36.61 16.65 -30.49
C VAL A 106 -38.12 16.48 -30.23
N GLU A 107 -38.55 16.51 -28.97
CA GLU A 107 -39.95 16.35 -28.56
C GLU A 107 -40.80 17.58 -28.93
N GLY A 108 -40.20 18.78 -29.02
CA GLY A 108 -40.84 19.97 -29.60
C GLY A 108 -41.19 19.84 -31.10
N SER A 109 -40.70 18.79 -31.78
CA SER A 109 -40.94 18.53 -33.21
C SER A 109 -41.96 17.42 -33.46
N LEU A 110 -42.16 16.47 -32.54
CA LEU A 110 -43.09 15.35 -32.73
C LEU A 110 -43.80 14.99 -31.41
N ASP A 111 -45.07 15.36 -31.36
CA ASP A 111 -46.01 15.13 -30.28
C ASP A 111 -46.06 13.64 -29.84
N ASN A 112 -45.97 13.42 -28.52
CA ASN A 112 -46.43 12.23 -27.80
C ASN A 112 -45.64 10.91 -27.95
N ARG A 113 -44.55 10.74 -27.16
CA ARG A 113 -44.12 9.37 -26.77
C ARG A 113 -43.40 9.27 -25.41
N LYS A 114 -44.21 9.21 -24.34
CA LYS A 114 -43.90 8.60 -23.02
C LYS A 114 -42.44 8.70 -22.55
N GLY A 115 -42.11 9.82 -21.91
CA GLY A 115 -40.85 10.05 -21.22
C GLY A 115 -40.48 8.93 -20.24
N ARG A 116 -39.40 8.22 -20.55
CA ARG A 116 -38.81 7.20 -19.68
C ARG A 116 -37.89 7.89 -18.69
N ALA A 117 -38.39 8.16 -17.48
CA ALA A 117 -37.60 8.77 -16.41
C ALA A 117 -36.28 8.00 -16.18
N THR A 118 -35.15 8.69 -16.33
CA THR A 118 -33.83 8.12 -16.03
C THR A 118 -33.72 7.89 -14.51
N PRO A 119 -33.42 6.65 -14.07
CA PRO A 119 -33.43 6.33 -12.65
C PRO A 119 -32.27 7.03 -11.92
N ARG A 120 -32.59 7.71 -10.81
CA ARG A 120 -31.59 8.24 -9.86
C ARG A 120 -30.56 7.15 -9.54
N PRO A 121 -29.25 7.46 -9.50
CA PRO A 121 -28.24 6.48 -9.15
C PRO A 121 -28.52 5.95 -7.76
N THR A 122 -28.78 4.64 -7.68
CA THR A 122 -29.01 3.97 -6.39
C THR A 122 -27.75 4.06 -5.52
N LEU A 123 -27.91 3.99 -4.19
CA LEU A 123 -26.79 3.93 -3.23
C LEU A 123 -25.71 2.91 -3.68
N ARG A 124 -26.14 1.77 -4.24
CA ARG A 124 -25.27 0.74 -4.83
C ARG A 124 -24.37 1.27 -5.96
N GLN A 125 -24.90 2.09 -6.87
CA GLN A 125 -24.10 2.69 -7.95
C GLN A 125 -23.10 3.71 -7.41
N ALA A 126 -23.51 4.50 -6.40
CA ALA A 126 -22.61 5.43 -5.73
C ALA A 126 -21.46 4.71 -5.01
N LEU A 127 -21.75 3.62 -4.30
CA LEU A 127 -20.73 2.79 -3.63
C LEU A 127 -19.78 2.12 -4.63
N ARG A 128 -20.29 1.63 -5.76
CA ARG A 128 -19.45 1.09 -6.86
C ARG A 128 -18.47 2.12 -7.44
N ALA A 129 -18.76 3.41 -7.33
CA ALA A 129 -17.80 4.44 -7.76
C ALA A 129 -16.57 4.51 -6.83
N TYR A 130 -16.71 4.16 -5.55
CA TYR A 130 -15.61 4.12 -4.59
C TYR A 130 -14.86 2.78 -4.57
N THR A 131 -15.49 1.71 -5.07
CA THR A 131 -14.85 0.38 -5.10
C THR A 131 -13.56 0.39 -5.93
N PRO A 132 -12.47 -0.19 -5.42
CA PRO A 132 -11.22 -0.31 -6.18
C PRO A 132 -11.43 -1.16 -7.44
N ARG A 133 -10.91 -0.69 -8.57
CA ARG A 133 -11.03 -1.40 -9.87
C ARG A 133 -9.79 -2.17 -10.29
N THR A 134 -8.68 -1.98 -9.59
CA THR A 134 -7.38 -2.55 -9.96
C THR A 134 -6.77 -3.27 -8.77
N TRP A 135 -5.93 -4.27 -9.04
CA TRP A 135 -5.31 -5.06 -7.98
C TRP A 135 -4.37 -4.23 -7.12
N HIS A 136 -3.70 -3.23 -7.70
CA HIS A 136 -2.86 -2.28 -6.99
C HIS A 136 -3.63 -1.48 -5.93
N ALA A 137 -4.88 -1.10 -6.23
CA ALA A 137 -5.72 -0.41 -5.27
C ALA A 137 -6.26 -1.37 -4.19
N TRP A 138 -6.68 -2.58 -4.58
CA TRP A 138 -7.12 -3.60 -3.62
C TRP A 138 -6.00 -3.98 -2.64
N SER A 139 -4.77 -4.19 -3.12
CA SER A 139 -3.63 -4.52 -2.26
C SER A 139 -3.33 -3.40 -1.25
N ALA A 140 -3.51 -2.13 -1.62
CA ALA A 140 -3.38 -1.01 -0.69
C ALA A 140 -4.38 -1.13 0.47
N TYR A 141 -5.67 -1.33 0.15
CA TYR A 141 -6.72 -1.45 1.17
C TYR A 141 -6.53 -2.66 2.07
N LEU A 142 -6.15 -3.80 1.48
CA LEU A 142 -5.88 -5.02 2.24
C LEU A 142 -4.64 -4.86 3.13
N THR A 143 -3.64 -4.07 2.70
CA THR A 143 -2.43 -3.80 3.49
C THR A 143 -2.73 -3.00 4.77
N ILE A 144 -3.68 -2.04 4.73
CA ILE A 144 -3.97 -1.13 5.85
C ILE A 144 -4.19 -1.85 7.19
N PRO A 145 -5.14 -2.79 7.34
CA PRO A 145 -5.38 -3.42 8.64
C PRO A 145 -4.17 -4.21 9.15
N PHE A 146 -3.45 -4.93 8.28
CA PHE A 146 -2.25 -5.67 8.69
C PHE A 146 -1.08 -4.75 9.03
N LEU A 147 -0.94 -3.62 8.32
CA LEU A 147 0.08 -2.62 8.61
C LEU A 147 -0.20 -1.94 9.95
N MET A 148 -1.45 -1.61 10.24
CA MET A 148 -1.85 -1.05 11.54
C MET A 148 -1.52 -2.02 12.68
N ASP A 149 -1.88 -3.30 12.56
CA ASP A 149 -1.55 -4.33 13.55
C ASP A 149 -0.02 -4.48 13.73
N HIS A 150 0.73 -4.47 12.62
CA HIS A 150 2.19 -4.53 12.65
C HIS A 150 2.80 -3.32 13.36
N VAL A 151 2.41 -2.10 12.99
CA VAL A 151 2.89 -0.86 13.59
C VAL A 151 2.55 -0.81 15.08
N PHE A 152 1.34 -1.21 15.46
CA PHE A 152 0.93 -1.22 16.85
C PHE A 152 1.75 -2.22 17.67
N SER A 153 1.87 -3.45 17.18
CA SER A 153 2.55 -4.53 17.90
C SER A 153 4.07 -4.39 17.93
N HIS A 154 4.67 -3.81 16.89
CA HIS A 154 6.14 -3.77 16.71
C HIS A 154 6.75 -2.38 16.84
N ARG A 155 5.97 -1.35 17.14
CA ARG A 155 6.52 0.01 17.22
C ARG A 155 5.88 0.89 18.27
N LEU A 156 4.56 0.80 18.45
CA LEU A 156 3.85 1.67 19.40
C LEU A 156 3.71 1.03 20.79
N ARG A 157 3.46 -0.28 20.85
CA ARG A 157 3.25 -0.98 22.13
C ARG A 157 4.54 -1.26 22.92
N PRO A 158 5.62 -1.78 22.33
CA PRO A 158 6.84 -2.02 23.09
C PRO A 158 7.55 -0.70 23.44
N SER A 159 7.93 -0.58 24.71
CA SER A 159 8.65 0.57 25.26
C SER A 159 10.15 0.56 24.98
N THR A 160 10.69 -0.56 24.48
CA THR A 160 12.11 -0.74 24.16
C THR A 160 12.29 -1.19 22.72
N PRO A 161 13.46 -0.92 22.09
CA PRO A 161 13.76 -1.41 20.75
C PRO A 161 13.63 -2.93 20.67
N ILE A 162 12.83 -3.40 19.71
CA ILE A 162 12.52 -4.81 19.53
C ILE A 162 13.69 -5.57 18.88
N SER A 163 14.10 -6.72 19.40
CA SER A 163 15.01 -7.64 18.71
C SER A 163 14.25 -8.69 17.89
N TYR A 164 14.91 -9.38 16.96
CA TYR A 164 14.25 -10.48 16.26
C TYR A 164 13.91 -11.67 17.16
N LEU A 165 14.51 -11.78 18.36
CA LEU A 165 14.02 -12.70 19.40
C LEU A 165 12.57 -12.42 19.82
N PHE A 166 12.15 -11.15 19.92
CA PHE A 166 10.74 -10.82 20.18
C PHE A 166 9.85 -11.23 19.01
N VAL A 167 10.31 -10.99 17.78
CA VAL A 167 9.59 -11.41 16.56
C VAL A 167 9.46 -12.94 16.53
N SER A 168 10.52 -13.68 16.87
CA SER A 168 10.49 -15.14 17.01
C SER A 168 9.44 -15.59 18.02
N HIS A 169 9.43 -14.97 19.21
CA HIS A 169 8.42 -15.26 20.25
C HIS A 169 7.00 -14.99 19.78
N HIS A 170 6.77 -13.87 19.10
CA HIS A 170 5.46 -13.50 18.57
C HIS A 170 4.99 -14.46 17.43
N LEU A 171 5.92 -14.95 16.62
CA LEU A 171 5.63 -15.96 15.60
C LEU A 171 5.28 -17.32 16.22
N ARG A 172 5.92 -17.68 17.34
CA ARG A 172 5.70 -18.95 18.04
C ARG A 172 4.42 -18.99 18.87
N SER A 173 4.10 -17.90 19.57
CA SER A 173 2.90 -17.80 20.41
C SER A 173 1.59 -17.92 19.62
N HIS A 174 1.57 -17.42 18.38
CA HIS A 174 0.39 -17.48 17.51
C HIS A 174 0.74 -18.00 16.11
N LEU A 175 1.18 -19.26 16.02
CA LEU A 175 1.71 -19.87 14.79
C LEU A 175 0.88 -19.62 13.53
N ILE A 176 -0.44 -19.83 13.58
CA ILE A 176 -1.30 -19.70 12.40
C ILE A 176 -1.60 -18.23 12.11
N LEU A 177 -2.05 -17.49 13.13
CA LEU A 177 -2.50 -16.12 12.98
C LEU A 177 -1.35 -15.19 12.58
N SER A 178 -0.17 -15.30 13.21
CA SER A 178 1.00 -14.51 12.86
C SER A 178 1.46 -14.80 11.43
N LYS A 179 1.49 -16.08 11.00
CA LYS A 179 1.82 -16.44 9.61
C LYS A 179 0.86 -15.81 8.60
N ILE A 180 -0.44 -15.84 8.88
CA ILE A 180 -1.45 -15.23 8.01
C ILE A 180 -1.25 -13.71 7.96
N LYS A 181 -1.13 -13.06 9.12
CA LYS A 181 -0.97 -11.60 9.21
C LYS A 181 0.29 -11.10 8.48
N TYR A 182 1.45 -11.69 8.78
CA TYR A 182 2.70 -11.28 8.14
C TYR A 182 2.75 -11.69 6.67
N GLY A 183 2.25 -12.89 6.33
CA GLY A 183 2.16 -13.34 4.95
C GLY A 183 1.31 -12.41 4.11
N ALA A 184 0.13 -12.03 4.61
CA ALA A 184 -0.77 -11.08 3.96
C ALA A 184 -0.13 -9.68 3.87
N LEU A 185 0.45 -9.17 4.96
CA LEU A 185 1.13 -7.88 4.99
C LEU A 185 2.25 -7.79 3.96
N VAL A 186 3.20 -8.72 4.00
CA VAL A 186 4.35 -8.76 3.10
C VAL A 186 3.87 -8.92 1.66
N SER A 187 2.92 -9.82 1.41
CA SER A 187 2.39 -10.06 0.06
C SER A 187 1.72 -8.82 -0.53
N PHE A 188 0.75 -8.23 0.16
CA PHE A 188 0.00 -7.08 -0.37
C PHE A 188 0.85 -5.81 -0.42
N ALA A 189 1.69 -5.55 0.59
CA ALA A 189 2.55 -4.37 0.62
C ALA A 189 3.61 -4.42 -0.49
N THR A 190 4.27 -5.57 -0.69
CA THR A 190 5.29 -5.71 -1.75
C THR A 190 4.67 -5.69 -3.13
N PHE A 191 3.51 -6.32 -3.35
CA PHE A 191 2.79 -6.18 -4.62
C PHE A 191 2.41 -4.72 -4.91
N HIS A 192 1.87 -4.01 -3.90
CA HIS A 192 1.52 -2.60 -4.02
C HIS A 192 2.75 -1.75 -4.38
N ALA A 193 3.84 -1.93 -3.65
CA ALA A 193 5.09 -1.20 -3.84
C ALA A 193 5.73 -1.48 -5.20
N LEU A 194 5.80 -2.74 -5.64
CA LEU A 194 6.41 -3.11 -6.93
C LEU A 194 5.63 -2.52 -8.11
N VAL A 195 4.31 -2.63 -8.11
CA VAL A 195 3.47 -1.99 -9.14
C VAL A 195 3.65 -0.47 -9.11
N GLY A 196 3.65 0.14 -7.91
CA GLY A 196 3.89 1.58 -7.75
C GLY A 196 5.25 2.03 -8.30
N LEU A 197 6.31 1.29 -7.99
CA LEU A 197 7.67 1.56 -8.48
C LEU A 197 7.76 1.41 -10.00
N ASP A 198 7.10 0.42 -10.61
CA ASP A 198 7.05 0.30 -12.07
C ASP A 198 6.35 1.50 -12.71
N ARG A 199 5.28 2.03 -12.09
CA ARG A 199 4.62 3.27 -12.56
C ARG A 199 5.56 4.47 -12.52
N LEU A 200 6.34 4.61 -11.45
CA LEU A 200 7.34 5.68 -11.32
C LEU A 200 8.47 5.49 -12.32
N TRP A 201 8.91 4.25 -12.53
CA TRP A 201 9.95 3.90 -13.49
C TRP A 201 9.53 4.21 -14.93
N ILE A 202 8.27 3.94 -15.30
CA ILE A 202 7.74 4.30 -16.62
C ILE A 202 7.65 5.82 -16.77
N LYS A 203 7.31 6.54 -15.69
CA LYS A 203 7.13 8.00 -15.70
C LYS A 203 8.46 8.76 -15.79
N TYR A 204 9.43 8.37 -14.97
CA TYR A 204 10.70 9.08 -14.77
C TYR A 204 11.92 8.37 -15.36
N GLY A 205 11.78 7.12 -15.80
CA GLY A 205 12.87 6.34 -16.36
C GLY A 205 13.27 6.75 -17.78
N PRO A 206 14.27 6.07 -18.36
CA PRO A 206 14.88 6.43 -19.64
C PRO A 206 13.88 6.49 -20.80
N ALA A 207 14.02 7.50 -21.67
CA ALA A 207 13.08 7.79 -22.76
C ALA A 207 12.85 6.62 -23.72
N HIS A 208 13.88 5.83 -24.03
CA HIS A 208 13.81 4.68 -24.94
C HIS A 208 12.93 3.53 -24.44
N ARG A 209 12.53 3.52 -23.16
CA ARG A 209 11.63 2.52 -22.57
C ARG A 209 10.22 3.03 -22.30
N ARG A 210 9.86 4.24 -22.76
CA ARG A 210 8.54 4.83 -22.57
C ARG A 210 7.47 4.20 -23.47
N LYS A 211 7.31 2.87 -23.41
CA LYS A 211 6.06 2.25 -23.84
C LYS A 211 5.01 2.63 -22.79
N ARG A 212 4.00 3.39 -23.19
CA ARG A 212 2.94 3.89 -22.30
C ARG A 212 2.10 2.71 -21.81
N ARG A 213 2.56 2.00 -20.78
CA ARG A 213 1.80 0.90 -20.19
C ARG A 213 0.67 1.44 -19.34
N THR A 214 -0.45 0.75 -19.32
CA THR A 214 -1.53 1.01 -18.36
C THR A 214 -1.19 0.43 -16.98
N LEU A 215 -1.93 0.83 -15.93
CA LEU A 215 -1.74 0.24 -14.59
C LEU A 215 -2.06 -1.27 -14.59
N GLN A 216 -3.09 -1.69 -15.32
CA GLN A 216 -3.48 -3.10 -15.44
C GLN A 216 -2.42 -3.93 -16.17
N GLU A 217 -1.74 -3.36 -17.17
CA GLU A 217 -0.60 -4.02 -17.82
C GLU A 217 0.58 -4.21 -16.88
N SER A 218 0.87 -3.22 -16.03
CA SER A 218 1.90 -3.32 -14.98
C SER A 218 1.56 -4.44 -13.98
N GLU A 219 0.31 -4.49 -13.49
CA GLU A 219 -0.20 -5.54 -12.59
C GLU A 219 -0.09 -6.96 -13.19
N ARG A 220 -0.17 -7.08 -14.52
CA ARG A 220 -0.08 -8.36 -15.24
C ARG A 220 1.34 -8.67 -15.72
N SER A 221 2.30 -7.77 -15.50
CA SER A 221 3.66 -7.94 -15.98
C SER A 221 4.36 -9.11 -15.28
N TRP A 222 5.02 -9.97 -16.06
CA TRP A 222 5.80 -11.09 -15.52
C TRP A 222 6.93 -10.64 -14.61
N THR A 223 7.57 -9.51 -14.89
CA THR A 223 8.63 -8.97 -14.03
C THR A 223 8.12 -8.62 -12.63
N ILE A 224 6.92 -8.04 -12.55
CA ILE A 224 6.29 -7.71 -11.26
C ILE A 224 5.90 -8.97 -10.51
N ARG A 225 5.31 -9.95 -11.18
CA ARG A 225 4.90 -11.22 -10.56
C ARG A 225 6.10 -12.02 -10.04
N LEU A 226 7.16 -12.12 -10.83
CA LEU A 226 8.40 -12.81 -10.43
C LEU A 226 9.11 -12.07 -9.30
N GLY A 227 9.20 -10.73 -9.39
CA GLY A 227 9.77 -9.91 -8.31
C GLY A 227 8.99 -10.04 -7.01
N TRP A 228 7.65 -9.99 -7.08
CA TRP A 228 6.77 -10.20 -5.93
C TRP A 228 6.96 -11.59 -5.33
N LEU A 229 6.90 -12.64 -6.14
CA LEU A 229 7.12 -14.01 -5.67
C LEU A 229 8.49 -14.17 -5.01
N GLY A 230 9.54 -13.60 -5.61
CA GLY A 230 10.90 -13.64 -5.07
C GLY A 230 11.00 -12.98 -3.69
N VAL A 231 10.49 -11.75 -3.55
CA VAL A 231 10.52 -11.03 -2.27
C VAL A 231 9.69 -11.75 -1.21
N VAL A 232 8.46 -12.15 -1.51
CA VAL A 232 7.58 -12.85 -0.55
C VAL A 232 8.20 -14.17 -0.10
N SER A 233 8.79 -14.93 -1.04
CA SER A 233 9.43 -16.21 -0.72
C SER A 233 10.68 -16.01 0.15
N ALA A 234 11.55 -15.05 -0.19
CA ALA A 234 12.76 -14.76 0.58
C ALA A 234 12.42 -14.30 2.01
N VAL A 235 11.49 -13.37 2.16
CA VAL A 235 11.02 -12.90 3.47
C VAL A 235 10.35 -14.02 4.25
N GLY A 236 9.47 -14.81 3.60
CA GLY A 236 8.78 -15.93 4.25
C GLY A 236 9.74 -17.02 4.75
N LEU A 237 10.75 -17.38 3.97
CA LEU A 237 11.81 -18.30 4.38
C LEU A 237 12.64 -17.73 5.53
N GLY A 238 12.96 -16.44 5.50
CA GLY A 238 13.67 -15.74 6.57
C GLY A 238 12.87 -15.72 7.88
N MET A 239 11.59 -15.40 7.80
CA MET A 239 10.66 -15.44 8.94
C MET A 239 10.54 -16.86 9.52
N ARG A 240 10.48 -17.89 8.65
CA ARG A 240 10.50 -19.28 9.09
C ARG A 240 11.79 -19.59 9.87
N ARG A 241 12.95 -19.16 9.38
CA ARG A 241 14.24 -19.33 10.09
C ARG A 241 14.23 -18.62 11.44
N ILE A 242 13.83 -17.35 11.48
CA ILE A 242 13.71 -16.58 12.73
C ILE A 242 12.77 -17.28 13.72
N SER A 243 11.64 -17.81 13.26
CA SER A 243 10.68 -18.52 14.14
C SER A 243 11.22 -19.82 14.75
N GLN A 244 12.33 -20.36 14.23
CA GLN A 244 12.97 -21.56 14.76
C GLN A 244 13.98 -21.25 15.87
N GLU A 245 14.29 -19.98 16.09
CA GLU A 245 15.30 -19.53 17.04
C GLU A 245 14.76 -19.63 18.47
N PRO A 246 15.48 -20.29 19.40
CA PRO A 246 15.03 -20.46 20.77
C PRO A 246 15.04 -19.12 21.51
N VAL A 247 13.93 -18.81 22.18
CA VAL A 247 13.81 -17.64 23.04
C VAL A 247 13.98 -18.10 24.49
N PRO A 248 14.98 -17.59 25.25
CA PRO A 248 15.15 -17.96 26.65
C PRO A 248 13.89 -17.69 27.47
N ASN A 249 13.53 -18.61 28.38
CA ASN A 249 12.29 -18.55 29.16
C ASN A 249 12.12 -17.23 29.94
N TRP A 250 13.20 -16.68 30.51
CA TRP A 250 13.16 -15.42 31.23
C TRP A 250 12.78 -14.24 30.32
N LEU A 251 13.18 -14.29 29.04
CA LEU A 251 12.91 -13.27 28.04
C LEU A 251 11.49 -13.44 27.46
N ALA A 252 11.08 -14.68 27.22
CA ALA A 252 9.70 -15.02 26.80
C ALA A 252 8.67 -14.46 27.79
N LYS A 253 8.89 -14.61 29.10
CA LYS A 253 8.02 -14.03 30.14
C LYS A 253 7.89 -12.50 30.03
N ARG A 254 8.98 -11.79 29.69
CA ARG A 254 8.93 -10.33 29.47
C ARG A 254 8.14 -9.98 28.21
N TYR A 255 8.29 -10.77 27.15
CA TYR A 255 7.55 -10.57 25.91
C TYR A 255 6.05 -10.84 26.08
N ASP A 256 5.66 -11.81 26.90
CA ASP A 256 4.24 -12.05 27.22
C ASP A 256 3.58 -10.85 27.90
N VAL A 257 4.31 -10.14 28.77
CA VAL A 257 3.81 -8.89 29.40
C VAL A 257 3.60 -7.79 28.36
N ILE A 258 4.46 -7.71 27.34
CA ILE A 258 4.31 -6.72 26.25
C ILE A 258 3.17 -7.09 25.30
N LEU A 259 2.82 -8.37 25.16
CA LEU A 259 1.80 -8.83 24.22
C LEU A 259 0.37 -8.82 24.78
N ARG A 260 0.21 -8.85 26.11
CA ARG A 260 -1.08 -8.68 26.81
C ARG A 260 -1.61 -7.26 26.67
#